data_AF-A0A1P8FPK1-F1
#
_entry.id   AF-A0A1P8FPK1-F1
#
_cell.length_a   1.000
_cell.length_b   1.000
_cell.length_c   1.000
_cell.angle_alpha   90.00
_cell.angle_beta   90.00
_cell.angle_gamma   90.00
#
_symmetry.space_group_name_H-M   'P 1'
#
loop_
_entity.id
_entity.type
_entity.pdbx_description
1 polymer ?
#
loop_
_entity_poly.entity_id
_entity_poly.type
_entity_poly.pdbx_seq_one_letter_code
_entity_poly.pdbx_strand_id
1 'polypeptide(L)'
;MRLLVASIAWIVMLLASALALGGCDWPAGNRDQAVYSAVFKAAGERPPGRVLVAHDRTATIDEIFFGEAAEARTSVRRRFGKAGDALLDSFVENAKVEHPVARERLAEAVGPPLVFASQEELAALFRSDSDGWSRFRTKYSTDILLRVSPVAYDGKQALLYAGTSCGPLCGSGMIFLLEERGGEWIVIDSAQMWVS
;
A
#
# COMPACT_ATOMS: atom_id res chain seq x y z
N MET A 1 -13.61 33.01 -41.80
CA MET A 1 -14.16 32.15 -42.89
C MET A 1 -13.01 31.41 -43.55
N ARG A 2 -12.71 30.19 -43.09
CA ARG A 2 -11.98 29.14 -43.81
C ARG A 2 -12.26 27.83 -43.08
N LEU A 3 -13.07 27.01 -43.73
CA LEU A 3 -13.46 25.67 -43.35
C LEU A 3 -12.26 24.72 -43.50
N LEU A 4 -12.05 23.84 -42.53
CA LEU A 4 -11.35 22.58 -42.74
C LEU A 4 -12.22 21.47 -42.16
N VAL A 5 -12.76 20.71 -43.08
CA VAL A 5 -13.54 19.49 -42.91
C VAL A 5 -12.57 18.32 -43.10
N ALA A 6 -12.53 17.39 -42.16
CA ALA A 6 -12.15 15.99 -42.36
C ALA A 6 -12.71 15.21 -41.15
N SER A 7 -13.83 14.50 -41.29
CA SER A 7 -13.92 13.11 -41.77
C SER A 7 -13.30 12.13 -40.76
N ILE A 8 -14.09 11.48 -39.88
CA ILE A 8 -14.90 10.25 -40.10
C ILE A 8 -14.20 9.07 -39.42
N ALA A 9 -15.01 8.25 -38.75
CA ALA A 9 -14.91 6.79 -38.61
C ALA A 9 -14.28 6.15 -37.35
N TRP A 10 -15.21 5.58 -36.55
CA TRP A 10 -15.19 4.24 -35.97
C TRP A 10 -14.10 3.87 -34.96
N ILE A 11 -14.49 3.73 -33.68
CA ILE A 11 -14.48 2.43 -32.96
C ILE A 11 -15.76 2.37 -32.12
N VAL A 12 -16.75 1.63 -32.62
CA VAL A 12 -17.72 0.92 -31.79
C VAL A 12 -17.09 -0.45 -31.55
N MET A 13 -16.70 -0.74 -30.31
CA MET A 13 -16.41 -2.11 -29.90
C MET A 13 -17.05 -2.39 -28.54
N LEU A 14 -18.15 -3.13 -28.63
CA LEU A 14 -18.50 -4.28 -27.81
C LEU A 14 -18.62 -4.03 -26.30
N LEU A 15 -19.86 -3.71 -25.91
CA LEU A 15 -20.52 -4.32 -24.76
C LEU A 15 -20.41 -5.85 -24.88
N ALA A 16 -19.39 -6.41 -24.23
CA ALA A 16 -19.40 -7.80 -23.83
C ALA A 16 -19.97 -7.87 -22.41
N SER A 17 -21.19 -8.38 -22.32
CA SER A 17 -21.85 -8.76 -21.07
C SER A 17 -20.98 -9.74 -20.30
N ALA A 18 -20.30 -9.26 -19.26
CA ALA A 18 -19.77 -10.10 -18.19
C ALA A 18 -20.70 -10.01 -16.98
N LEU A 19 -21.95 -10.47 -17.15
CA LEU A 19 -22.75 -10.94 -16.01
C LEU A 19 -22.32 -12.37 -15.69
N ALA A 20 -21.09 -12.49 -15.19
CA ALA A 20 -20.74 -13.62 -14.35
C ALA A 20 -21.01 -13.17 -12.91
N LEU A 21 -22.25 -13.36 -12.45
CA LEU A 21 -22.58 -13.44 -11.03
C LEU A 21 -22.06 -14.78 -10.48
N GLY A 22 -20.75 -14.99 -10.60
CA GLY A 22 -20.02 -15.89 -9.72
C GLY A 22 -19.54 -15.02 -8.58
N GLY A 23 -20.00 -15.28 -7.36
CA GLY A 23 -19.34 -14.70 -6.20
C GLY A 23 -17.85 -15.01 -6.33
N CYS A 24 -17.02 -13.99 -6.45
CA CYS A 24 -15.58 -14.15 -6.34
C CYS A 24 -15.29 -14.54 -4.88
N ASP A 25 -15.51 -15.81 -4.56
CA ASP A 25 -14.82 -16.47 -3.47
C ASP A 25 -13.36 -16.52 -3.89
N TRP A 26 -12.66 -15.40 -3.70
CA TRP A 26 -11.22 -15.39 -3.69
C TRP A 26 -10.83 -16.43 -2.64
N PRO A 27 -10.06 -17.48 -2.99
CA PRO A 27 -9.47 -18.32 -1.96
C PRO A 27 -8.77 -17.35 -1.01
N ALA A 28 -9.08 -17.44 0.29
CA ALA A 28 -8.68 -16.47 1.31
C ALA A 28 -7.17 -16.12 1.32
N GLY A 29 -6.35 -16.87 0.57
CA GLY A 29 -4.95 -16.61 0.31
C GLY A 29 -4.58 -15.55 -0.75
N ASN A 30 -5.47 -15.07 -1.64
CA ASN A 30 -5.08 -14.12 -2.72
C ASN A 30 -5.56 -12.66 -2.46
N ARG A 31 -6.39 -12.43 -1.45
CA ARG A 31 -7.02 -11.11 -1.27
C ARG A 31 -6.01 -9.99 -0.96
N ASP A 32 -5.07 -10.24 -0.06
CA ASP A 32 -4.04 -9.24 0.29
C ASP A 32 -3.11 -8.96 -0.88
N GLN A 33 -2.75 -9.99 -1.65
CA GLN A 33 -1.92 -9.84 -2.83
C GLN A 33 -2.58 -8.91 -3.85
N ALA A 34 -3.88 -9.07 -4.10
CA ALA A 34 -4.63 -8.21 -5.02
C ALA A 34 -4.70 -6.76 -4.50
N VAL A 35 -4.90 -6.55 -3.19
CA VAL A 35 -4.86 -5.22 -2.57
C VAL A 35 -3.47 -4.60 -2.67
N TYR A 36 -2.40 -5.34 -2.36
CA TYR A 36 -1.02 -4.88 -2.53
C TYR A 36 -0.77 -4.51 -4.00
N SER A 37 -1.13 -5.37 -4.94
CA SER A 37 -0.95 -5.14 -6.38
C SER A 37 -1.63 -3.85 -6.83
N ALA A 38 -2.86 -3.61 -6.38
CA ALA A 38 -3.60 -2.39 -6.68
C ALA A 38 -2.89 -1.14 -6.14
N VAL A 39 -2.37 -1.20 -4.91
CA VAL A 39 -1.66 -0.09 -4.26
C VAL A 39 -0.32 0.20 -4.94
N PHE A 40 0.51 -0.82 -5.20
CA PHE A 40 1.81 -0.60 -5.84
C PHE A 40 1.66 -0.20 -7.31
N LYS A 41 0.61 -0.66 -8.01
CA LYS A 41 0.26 -0.14 -9.34
C LYS A 41 -0.13 1.34 -9.29
N ALA A 42 -0.94 1.74 -8.30
CA ALA A 42 -1.37 3.13 -8.14
C ALA A 42 -0.23 4.06 -7.68
N ALA A 43 0.75 3.54 -6.93
CA ALA A 43 1.93 4.28 -6.50
C ALA A 43 2.91 4.59 -7.66
N GLY A 44 2.72 3.97 -8.83
CA GLY A 44 3.52 4.18 -10.03
C GLY A 44 4.64 3.16 -10.19
N GLU A 45 5.32 3.23 -11.34
CA GLU A 45 6.38 2.30 -11.67
C GLU A 45 7.64 2.54 -10.82
N ARG A 46 8.19 1.45 -10.28
CA ARG A 46 9.49 1.48 -9.61
C ARG A 46 10.60 1.58 -10.66
N PRO A 47 11.65 2.40 -10.43
CA PRO A 47 12.82 2.42 -11.29
C PRO A 47 13.40 1.00 -11.44
N PRO A 48 13.66 0.54 -12.69
CA PRO A 48 14.15 -0.81 -12.93
C PRO A 48 15.50 -1.02 -12.22
N GLY A 49 15.68 -2.22 -11.65
CA GLY A 49 16.93 -2.63 -11.00
C GLY A 49 17.18 -2.10 -9.58
N ARG A 50 16.35 -1.20 -9.04
CA ARG A 50 16.53 -0.68 -7.68
C ARG A 50 15.98 -1.63 -6.63
N VAL A 51 16.81 -2.23 -5.78
CA VAL A 51 16.35 -3.08 -4.68
C VAL A 51 15.38 -2.32 -3.78
N LEU A 52 14.24 -2.93 -3.46
CA LEU A 52 13.36 -2.48 -2.39
C LEU A 52 13.57 -3.39 -1.18
N VAL A 53 13.71 -2.83 0.01
CA VAL A 53 13.75 -3.59 1.25
C VAL A 53 12.41 -3.39 1.95
N ALA A 54 11.65 -4.45 2.18
CA ALA A 54 10.47 -4.41 3.03
C ALA A 54 10.82 -4.83 4.46
N HIS A 55 10.15 -4.24 5.43
CA HIS A 55 10.11 -4.80 6.77
C HIS A 55 9.33 -6.11 6.75
N ASP A 56 9.79 -7.12 7.48
CA ASP A 56 9.06 -8.40 7.64
C ASP A 56 7.87 -8.33 8.63
N ARG A 57 7.65 -7.17 9.25
CA ARG A 57 6.55 -6.89 10.19
C ARG A 57 5.72 -5.71 9.71
N THR A 58 4.42 -5.78 9.97
CA THR A 58 3.48 -4.74 9.57
C THR A 58 3.62 -3.49 10.43
N ALA A 59 3.37 -2.32 9.83
CA ALA A 59 3.32 -1.03 10.50
C ALA A 59 2.25 -1.01 11.58
N THR A 60 2.58 -0.38 12.71
CA THR A 60 1.64 -0.13 13.81
C THR A 60 1.00 1.25 13.71
N ILE A 61 -0.09 1.45 14.44
CA ILE A 61 -0.81 2.72 14.46
C ILE A 61 0.08 3.86 15.01
N ASP A 62 0.95 3.58 15.97
CA ASP A 62 1.88 4.56 16.52
C ASP A 62 2.88 5.05 15.46
N GLU A 63 3.28 4.20 14.52
CA GLU A 63 4.20 4.61 13.45
C GLU A 63 3.49 5.32 12.32
N ILE A 64 2.25 4.91 12.02
CA ILE A 64 1.43 5.56 10.98
C ILE A 64 1.06 6.99 11.40
N PHE A 65 0.85 7.21 12.71
CA PHE A 65 0.36 8.46 13.29
C PHE A 65 1.34 9.13 14.27
N PHE A 66 2.61 8.74 14.29
CA PHE A 66 3.64 9.28 15.19
C PHE A 66 3.24 9.37 16.67
N GLY A 67 2.63 8.31 17.21
CA GLY A 67 2.21 8.22 18.61
C GLY A 67 0.83 8.79 18.92
N GLU A 68 0.08 9.26 17.91
CA GLU A 68 -1.29 9.76 18.07
C GLU A 68 -2.35 8.65 17.88
N ALA A 69 -2.08 7.44 18.41
CA ALA A 69 -2.97 6.28 18.27
C ALA A 69 -4.43 6.56 18.63
N ALA A 70 -4.65 7.36 19.69
CA ALA A 70 -5.98 7.74 20.16
C ALA A 70 -6.78 8.54 19.13
N GLU A 71 -6.10 9.27 18.23
CA GLU A 71 -6.73 10.08 17.19
C GLU A 71 -6.82 9.36 15.84
N ALA A 72 -6.15 8.22 15.69
CA ALA A 72 -6.01 7.52 14.42
C ALA A 72 -7.36 7.31 13.73
N ARG A 73 -8.35 6.76 14.45
CA ARG A 73 -9.71 6.55 13.91
C ARG A 73 -10.33 7.83 13.35
N THR A 74 -10.28 8.91 14.13
CA THR A 74 -10.83 10.22 13.75
C THR A 74 -10.07 10.82 12.56
N SER A 75 -8.75 10.65 12.53
CA SER A 75 -7.90 11.12 11.45
C SER A 75 -8.12 10.36 10.13
N VAL A 76 -8.34 9.05 10.18
CA VAL A 76 -8.73 8.24 9.00
C VAL A 76 -10.15 8.61 8.55
N ARG A 77 -11.11 8.70 9.47
CA ARG A 77 -12.50 9.13 9.17
C ARG A 77 -12.56 10.45 8.42
N ARG A 78 -11.77 11.44 8.84
CA ARG A 78 -11.73 12.78 8.25
C ARG A 78 -11.21 12.76 6.81
N ARG A 79 -10.25 11.88 6.52
CA ARG A 79 -9.65 11.71 5.18
C ARG A 79 -10.53 10.86 4.27
N PHE A 80 -11.13 9.81 4.83
CA PHE A 80 -11.90 8.81 4.10
C PHE A 80 -13.36 8.80 4.55
N GLY A 81 -14.08 9.89 4.27
CA GLY A 81 -15.51 10.03 4.65
C GLY A 81 -16.42 8.95 4.05
N LYS A 82 -15.95 8.20 3.04
CA LYS A 82 -16.66 7.10 2.38
C LYS A 82 -16.43 5.72 2.99
N ALA A 83 -15.46 5.57 3.90
CA ALA A 83 -15.19 4.30 4.57
C ALA A 83 -16.30 3.97 5.58
N GLY A 84 -16.71 2.72 5.73
CA GLY A 84 -17.62 2.31 6.81
C GLY A 84 -17.00 2.45 8.21
N ASP A 85 -17.80 2.51 9.27
CA ASP A 85 -17.28 2.46 10.66
C ASP A 85 -16.54 1.14 10.95
N ALA A 86 -17.09 0.01 10.49
CA ALA A 86 -16.46 -1.30 10.66
C ALA A 86 -15.08 -1.39 9.97
N LEU A 87 -14.93 -0.79 8.79
CA LEU A 87 -13.63 -0.71 8.11
C LEU A 87 -12.59 0.08 8.91
N LEU A 88 -13.01 1.23 9.46
CA LEU A 88 -12.12 2.06 10.28
C LEU A 88 -11.72 1.34 11.57
N ASP A 89 -12.68 0.70 12.23
CA ASP A 89 -12.45 -0.03 13.46
C ASP A 89 -11.50 -1.21 13.21
N SER A 90 -11.71 -1.96 12.12
CA SER A 90 -10.82 -3.03 11.70
C SER A 90 -9.40 -2.52 11.39
N PHE A 91 -9.26 -1.38 10.73
CA PHE A 91 -7.95 -0.80 10.44
C PHE A 91 -7.19 -0.44 11.70
N VAL A 92 -7.84 0.27 12.63
CA VAL A 92 -7.21 0.67 13.89
C VAL A 92 -6.90 -0.55 14.75
N GLU A 93 -7.82 -1.52 14.85
CA GLU A 93 -7.61 -2.73 15.66
C GLU A 93 -6.45 -3.58 15.13
N ASN A 94 -6.44 -3.86 13.82
CA ASN A 94 -5.39 -4.68 13.22
C ASN A 94 -4.02 -4.01 13.31
N ALA A 95 -3.95 -2.67 13.26
CA ALA A 95 -2.69 -1.95 13.35
C ALA A 95 -2.23 -1.67 14.81
N LYS A 96 -2.91 -2.17 15.85
CA LYS A 96 -2.45 -2.00 17.25
C LYS A 96 -1.14 -2.72 17.54
N VAL A 97 -0.88 -3.82 16.85
CA VAL A 97 0.31 -4.67 17.07
C VAL A 97 0.93 -5.03 15.74
N GLU A 98 2.20 -5.40 15.78
CA GLU A 98 2.90 -5.90 14.61
C GLU A 98 2.46 -7.33 14.27
N HIS A 99 2.28 -7.59 12.97
CA HIS A 99 2.03 -8.91 12.42
C HIS A 99 3.15 -9.29 11.45
N PRO A 100 3.48 -10.58 11.27
CA PRO A 100 4.28 -11.01 10.13
C PRO A 100 3.64 -10.53 8.82
N VAL A 101 4.43 -9.91 7.94
CA VAL A 101 3.98 -9.59 6.58
C VAL A 101 3.81 -10.89 5.79
N ALA A 102 2.76 -10.97 4.96
CA ALA A 102 2.60 -12.06 3.99
C ALA A 102 3.65 -11.91 2.88
N ARG A 103 4.87 -12.41 3.12
CA ARG A 103 6.07 -12.14 2.29
C ARG A 103 5.87 -12.54 0.84
N GLU A 104 5.29 -13.72 0.59
CA GLU A 104 5.04 -14.23 -0.76
C GLU A 104 4.06 -13.32 -1.51
N ARG A 105 2.96 -12.94 -0.85
CA ARG A 105 1.92 -12.07 -1.43
C ARG A 105 2.45 -10.68 -1.74
N LEU A 106 3.23 -10.10 -0.82
CA LEU A 106 3.84 -8.80 -1.04
C LEU A 106 4.90 -8.86 -2.14
N ALA A 107 5.72 -9.92 -2.19
CA ALA A 107 6.73 -10.10 -3.23
C ALA A 107 6.11 -10.26 -4.62
N GLU A 108 5.01 -11.00 -4.75
CA GLU A 108 4.29 -11.15 -6.01
C GLU A 108 3.66 -9.83 -6.46
N ALA A 109 3.12 -9.04 -5.52
CA ALA A 109 2.52 -7.75 -5.81
C ALA A 109 3.53 -6.64 -6.19
N VAL A 110 4.68 -6.59 -5.50
CA VAL A 110 5.70 -5.55 -5.70
C VAL A 110 6.67 -5.89 -6.84
N GLY A 111 6.92 -7.18 -7.05
CA GLY A 111 7.89 -7.69 -8.02
C GLY A 111 9.36 -7.53 -7.61
N PRO A 112 10.28 -8.28 -8.26
CA PRO A 112 11.71 -8.27 -7.92
C PRO A 112 12.45 -7.05 -8.49
N PRO A 113 13.57 -6.62 -7.90
CA PRO A 113 14.14 -7.10 -6.63
C PRO A 113 13.43 -6.53 -5.39
N LEU A 114 12.83 -7.41 -4.58
CA LEU A 114 12.32 -7.15 -3.23
C LEU A 114 13.06 -8.07 -2.24
N VAL A 115 13.59 -7.49 -1.17
CA VAL A 115 14.18 -8.23 -0.05
C VAL A 115 13.44 -7.87 1.23
N PHE A 116 13.50 -8.74 2.23
CA PHE A 116 12.87 -8.48 3.53
C PHE A 116 13.94 -8.40 4.61
N ALA A 117 13.85 -7.40 5.46
CA ALA A 117 14.69 -7.21 6.64
C ALA A 117 13.89 -7.55 7.90
N SER A 118 14.51 -8.29 8.83
CA SER A 118 13.86 -8.60 10.11
C SER A 118 13.91 -7.42 11.08
N GLN A 119 13.00 -7.39 12.05
CA GLN A 119 13.03 -6.40 13.13
C GLN A 119 14.39 -6.38 13.85
N GLU A 120 14.97 -7.54 14.14
CA GLU A 120 16.26 -7.65 14.83
C GLU A 120 17.40 -7.11 13.96
N GLU A 121 17.35 -7.37 12.65
CA GLU A 121 18.33 -6.89 11.69
C GLU A 121 18.25 -5.37 11.54
N LEU A 122 17.05 -4.81 11.39
CA LEU A 122 16.83 -3.36 11.33
C LEU A 122 17.24 -2.69 12.64
N ALA A 123 16.85 -3.25 13.80
CA ALA A 123 17.27 -2.73 15.10
C ALA A 123 18.80 -2.74 15.26
N ALA A 124 19.49 -3.79 14.77
CA ALA A 124 20.95 -3.82 14.77
C ALA A 124 21.57 -2.75 13.85
N LEU A 125 20.97 -2.53 12.67
CA LEU A 125 21.42 -1.49 11.75
C LEU A 125 21.19 -0.08 12.30
N PHE A 126 20.08 0.19 12.98
CA PHE A 126 19.67 1.51 13.44
C PHE A 126 19.95 1.80 14.93
N ARG A 127 20.68 0.91 15.62
CA ARG A 127 21.06 1.04 17.04
C ARG A 127 21.85 2.30 17.41
N SER A 128 22.46 2.99 16.44
CA SER A 128 23.18 4.24 16.64
C SER A 128 22.76 5.27 15.60
N ASP A 129 22.43 6.48 16.07
CA ASP A 129 21.67 7.46 15.29
C ASP A 129 22.43 8.06 14.10
N SER A 130 23.76 8.13 14.15
CA SER A 130 24.54 8.83 13.11
C SER A 130 24.78 8.02 11.84
N ASP A 131 24.82 6.69 11.91
CA ASP A 131 25.34 5.85 10.82
C ASP A 131 24.37 4.77 10.32
N GLY A 132 23.18 4.65 10.91
CA GLY A 132 22.27 3.53 10.60
C GLY A 132 21.88 3.44 9.14
N TRP A 133 21.49 4.57 8.52
CA TRP A 133 21.19 4.63 7.09
C TRP A 133 22.39 4.41 6.19
N SER A 134 23.60 4.74 6.65
CA SER A 134 24.83 4.41 5.93
C SER A 134 25.03 2.90 5.88
N ARG A 135 24.92 2.21 7.03
CA ARG A 135 25.00 0.75 7.14
C ARG A 135 23.89 0.06 6.33
N PHE A 136 22.67 0.56 6.38
CA PHE A 136 21.54 0.05 5.61
C PHE A 136 21.84 0.10 4.10
N ARG A 137 22.30 1.26 3.60
CA ARG A 137 22.69 1.43 2.18
C ARG A 137 23.82 0.50 1.78
N THR A 138 24.85 0.36 2.61
CA THR A 138 25.95 -0.59 2.37
C THR A 138 25.45 -2.03 2.29
N LYS A 139 24.50 -2.42 3.15
CA LYS A 139 24.00 -3.79 3.21
C LYS A 139 23.09 -4.16 2.03
N TYR A 140 22.12 -3.30 1.71
CA TYR A 140 21.07 -3.63 0.74
C TYR A 140 21.24 -2.96 -0.63
N SER A 141 22.26 -2.12 -0.80
CA SER A 141 22.47 -1.33 -2.03
C SER A 141 21.25 -0.48 -2.42
N THR A 142 20.49 -0.05 -1.41
CA THR A 142 19.32 0.84 -1.55
C THR A 142 19.17 1.67 -0.28
N ASP A 143 18.52 2.81 -0.42
CA ASP A 143 18.09 3.67 0.67
C ASP A 143 16.61 3.44 1.02
N ILE A 144 15.83 2.70 0.25
CA ILE A 144 14.38 2.60 0.47
C ILE A 144 14.03 1.42 1.39
N LEU A 145 13.43 1.73 2.54
CA LEU A 145 12.76 0.79 3.44
C LEU A 145 11.23 0.95 3.34
N LEU A 146 10.52 -0.13 2.98
CA LEU A 146 9.07 -0.21 2.83
C LEU A 146 8.40 -0.78 4.10
N ARG A 147 7.52 0.04 4.68
CA ARG A 147 6.46 -0.20 5.68
C ARG A 147 5.12 -0.59 5.05
N VAL A 148 4.43 -1.66 5.46
CA VAL A 148 2.98 -1.84 5.13
C VAL A 148 2.18 -2.20 6.37
N SER A 149 0.95 -1.72 6.54
CA SER A 149 0.06 -2.21 7.63
C SER A 149 -0.54 -3.57 7.28
N PRO A 150 -1.23 -4.24 8.22
CA PRO A 150 -2.20 -5.26 7.83
C PRO A 150 -3.26 -4.64 6.92
N VAL A 151 -3.82 -5.43 6.01
CA VAL A 151 -4.97 -5.02 5.22
C VAL A 151 -6.23 -5.12 6.09
N ALA A 152 -6.98 -4.03 6.22
CA ALA A 152 -8.29 -4.04 6.84
C ALA A 152 -9.37 -4.19 5.77
N TYR A 153 -10.43 -4.93 6.07
CA TYR A 153 -11.52 -5.23 5.14
C TYR A 153 -12.88 -4.96 5.76
N ASP A 154 -13.82 -4.50 4.94
CA ASP A 154 -15.25 -4.44 5.26
C ASP A 154 -16.04 -4.68 3.96
N GLY A 155 -16.61 -5.87 3.81
CA GLY A 155 -17.26 -6.26 2.56
C GLY A 155 -16.32 -6.11 1.37
N LYS A 156 -16.65 -5.19 0.45
CA LYS A 156 -15.88 -4.89 -0.76
C LYS A 156 -14.91 -3.71 -0.62
N GLN A 157 -14.72 -3.16 0.57
CA GLN A 157 -13.76 -2.09 0.81
C GLN A 157 -12.54 -2.62 1.56
N ALA A 158 -11.40 -1.97 1.35
CA ALA A 158 -10.18 -2.23 2.09
C ALA A 158 -9.42 -0.95 2.41
N LEU A 159 -8.69 -0.96 3.54
CA LEU A 159 -7.70 0.06 3.89
C LEU A 159 -6.33 -0.60 4.00
N LEU A 160 -5.33 0.05 3.40
CA LEU A 160 -3.92 -0.31 3.55
C LEU A 160 -3.10 0.95 3.76
N TYR A 161 -2.19 0.92 4.73
CA TYR A 161 -1.09 1.88 4.81
C TYR A 161 0.14 1.32 4.09
N ALA A 162 0.83 2.17 3.31
CA ALA A 162 2.18 1.93 2.85
C ALA A 162 3.05 3.16 3.13
N GLY A 163 4.20 2.94 3.76
CA GLY A 163 5.17 3.96 4.08
C GLY A 163 6.54 3.61 3.51
N THR A 164 7.28 4.61 3.11
CA THR A 164 8.68 4.45 2.68
C THR A 164 9.56 5.41 3.48
N SER A 165 10.73 4.92 3.86
CA SER A 165 11.77 5.72 4.50
C SER A 165 13.07 5.61 3.69
N CYS A 166 13.77 6.73 3.56
CA CYS A 166 15.03 6.87 2.82
C CYS A 166 16.16 7.54 3.61
N GLY A 167 15.93 7.83 4.89
CA GLY A 167 16.83 8.61 5.74
C GLY A 167 16.12 9.04 7.04
N PRO A 168 16.84 9.68 7.99
CA PRO A 168 16.25 10.12 9.26
C PRO A 168 15.08 11.10 9.08
N LEU A 169 15.15 11.93 8.04
CA LEU A 169 14.17 12.95 7.68
C LEU A 169 13.78 12.79 6.21
N CYS A 170 13.69 11.56 5.72
CA CYS A 170 13.38 11.28 4.33
C CYS A 170 12.37 10.14 4.31
N GLY A 171 11.17 10.43 3.83
CA GLY A 171 10.15 9.41 3.64
C GLY A 171 8.77 9.98 3.43
N SER A 172 7.83 9.08 3.17
CA SER A 172 6.40 9.41 3.15
C SER A 172 5.56 8.20 3.55
N GLY A 173 4.39 8.47 4.11
CA GLY A 173 3.40 7.45 4.46
C GLY A 173 2.04 7.81 3.88
N MET A 174 1.38 6.84 3.25
CA MET A 174 0.05 7.02 2.69
C MET A 174 -0.89 5.90 3.13
N ILE A 175 -2.15 6.25 3.38
CA ILE A 175 -3.24 5.30 3.49
C ILE A 175 -4.00 5.30 2.16
N PHE A 176 -4.39 4.12 1.71
CA PHE A 176 -5.17 3.89 0.50
C PHE A 176 -6.52 3.30 0.88
N LEU A 177 -7.59 3.87 0.35
CA LEU A 177 -8.92 3.27 0.38
C LEU A 177 -9.16 2.58 -0.96
N LEU A 178 -9.47 1.29 -0.90
CA LEU A 178 -9.74 0.47 -2.06
C LEU A 178 -11.19 -0.01 -2.06
N GLU A 179 -11.70 -0.29 -3.25
CA GLU A 179 -12.96 -0.96 -3.48
C GLU A 179 -12.80 -2.08 -4.51
N GLU A 180 -13.42 -3.22 -4.23
CA GLU A 180 -13.51 -4.37 -5.13
C GLU A 180 -14.65 -4.15 -6.14
N ARG A 181 -14.29 -4.01 -7.42
CA ARG A 181 -15.23 -3.83 -8.54
C ARG A 181 -14.97 -4.88 -9.59
N GLY A 182 -15.97 -5.74 -9.85
CA GLY A 182 -15.84 -6.81 -10.86
C GLY A 182 -14.73 -7.82 -10.54
N GLY A 183 -14.44 -8.06 -9.26
CA GLY A 183 -13.35 -8.92 -8.81
C GLY A 183 -11.98 -8.23 -8.72
N GLU A 184 -11.85 -7.00 -9.21
CA GLU A 184 -10.58 -6.27 -9.13
C GLU A 184 -10.58 -5.26 -8.00
N TRP A 185 -9.49 -5.19 -7.25
CA TRP A 185 -9.27 -4.13 -6.27
C TRP A 185 -8.78 -2.87 -6.96
N ILE A 186 -9.44 -1.74 -6.70
CA ILE A 186 -9.09 -0.44 -7.28
C ILE A 186 -8.92 0.56 -6.14
N VAL A 187 -7.84 1.33 -6.19
CA VAL A 187 -7.66 2.48 -5.28
C VAL A 187 -8.69 3.55 -5.67
N ILE A 188 -9.63 3.83 -4.76
CA ILE A 188 -10.69 4.83 -4.97
C ILE A 188 -10.41 6.15 -4.24
N ASP A 189 -9.47 6.14 -3.29
CA ASP A 189 -9.01 7.33 -2.59
C ASP A 189 -7.63 7.06 -1.95
N SER A 190 -6.86 8.12 -1.68
CA SER A 190 -5.61 8.04 -0.93
C SER A 190 -5.35 9.31 -0.15
N ALA A 191 -4.66 9.16 0.99
CA ALA A 191 -4.29 10.30 1.81
C ALA A 191 -2.87 10.15 2.33
N GLN A 192 -2.08 11.20 2.14
CA GLN A 192 -0.76 11.31 2.76
C GLN A 192 -0.95 11.55 4.26
N MET A 193 -0.36 10.66 5.05
CA MET A 193 -0.35 10.74 6.51
C MET A 193 0.81 11.61 6.97
N TRP A 194 1.95 11.46 6.31
CA TRP A 194 3.15 12.21 6.61
C TRP A 194 4.11 12.24 5.42
N VAL A 195 4.98 13.25 5.44
CA VAL A 195 6.13 13.44 4.56
C VAL A 195 7.21 14.15 5.35
N SER A 196 8.47 13.76 5.13
CA SER A 196 9.64 14.42 5.71
C SER A 196 10.66 14.73 4.63
#